data_AF-A0ABD1SMQ9-F1
#
_entry.id   AF-A0ABD1SMQ9-F1
#
_cell.length_a   1.000
_cell.length_b   1.000
_cell.length_c   1.000
_cell.angle_alpha   90.00
_cell.angle_beta   90.00
_cell.angle_gamma   90.00
#
_symmetry.space_group_name_H-M   'P 1'
#
loop_
_entity.id
_entity.type
_entity.pdbx_description
1 polymer ?
#
loop_
_entity_poly.entity_id
_entity_poly.type
_entity_poly.pdbx_seq_one_letter_code
_entity_poly.pdbx_strand_id
1 'polypeptide(L)'
;MARAEVQFFSREEEEVEIHGDILEAILLYVPLIDLVPVSSVSKSWCSVMASSLRHLKKLKPWLVIHKQANRSPYAAATHAYDPCSNQWIKISQLSIKFISALKSSQFNVLYMFSSSKFSFSYDPLNSS
;
A
#
# COMPACT_ATOMS: atom_id res chain seq x y z
N MET A 1 -56.39 3.50 41.82
CA MET A 1 -55.65 3.29 40.55
C MET A 1 -54.51 4.29 40.49
N ALA A 2 -53.29 3.88 40.84
CA ALA A 2 -52.10 4.73 40.79
C ALA A 2 -51.19 4.26 39.66
N ARG A 3 -50.74 5.25 38.88
CA ARG A 3 -49.95 5.18 37.65
C ARG A 3 -48.53 4.68 37.96
N ALA A 4 -48.00 3.78 37.14
CA ALA A 4 -46.57 3.52 37.06
C ALA A 4 -46.14 3.71 35.60
N GLU A 5 -45.66 4.91 35.27
CA GLU A 5 -44.93 5.15 34.04
C GLU A 5 -43.51 4.64 34.27
N VAL A 6 -43.18 3.54 33.61
CA VAL A 6 -41.81 3.02 33.57
C VAL A 6 -41.01 3.96 32.69
N GLN A 7 -40.24 4.83 33.33
CA GLN A 7 -39.34 5.74 32.66
C GLN A 7 -38.13 4.93 32.19
N PHE A 8 -38.15 4.56 30.90
CA PHE A 8 -37.00 3.97 30.22
C PHE A 8 -35.88 5.02 30.18
N PHE A 9 -34.87 4.82 31.01
CA PHE A 9 -33.64 5.61 30.99
C PHE A 9 -32.81 5.12 29.79
N SER A 10 -32.98 5.75 28.63
CA SER A 10 -32.07 5.58 27.50
C SER A 10 -30.69 6.04 27.96
N ARG A 11 -29.79 5.09 28.20
CA ARG A 11 -28.37 5.39 28.39
C ARG A 11 -27.86 5.88 27.04
N GLU A 12 -27.84 7.20 26.86
CA GLU A 12 -27.11 7.83 25.77
C GLU A 12 -25.64 7.49 25.98
N GLU A 13 -25.18 6.46 25.28
CA GLU A 13 -23.75 6.22 25.10
C GLU A 13 -23.24 7.46 24.37
N GLU A 14 -22.63 8.37 25.12
CA GLU A 14 -21.98 9.57 24.60
C GLU A 14 -20.88 9.08 23.65
N GLU A 15 -21.21 9.02 22.36
CA GLU A 15 -20.32 8.56 21.31
C GLU A 15 -19.14 9.53 21.30
N VAL A 16 -18.00 9.10 21.84
CA VAL A 16 -16.80 9.95 21.93
C VAL A 16 -16.25 10.12 20.51
N GLU A 17 -16.71 11.19 19.85
CA GLU A 17 -16.23 11.56 18.53
C GLU A 17 -14.76 11.99 18.62
N ILE A 18 -13.87 11.27 17.95
CA ILE A 18 -12.46 11.64 17.86
C ILE A 18 -12.36 12.86 16.96
N HIS A 19 -11.89 13.98 17.53
CA HIS A 19 -11.70 15.21 16.77
C HIS A 19 -10.61 15.04 15.69
N GLY A 20 -10.75 15.77 14.57
CA GLY A 20 -9.96 15.53 13.35
C GLY A 20 -8.45 15.77 13.50
N ASP A 21 -8.04 16.68 14.37
CA ASP A 21 -6.62 16.95 14.70
C ASP A 21 -5.98 15.80 15.50
N ILE A 22 -6.71 15.22 16.45
CA ILE A 22 -6.29 14.03 17.19
C ILE A 22 -6.17 12.85 16.22
N LEU A 23 -7.15 12.69 15.33
CA LEU A 23 -7.11 11.65 14.31
C LEU A 23 -5.90 11.83 13.38
N GLU A 24 -5.62 13.04 12.90
CA GLU A 24 -4.45 13.36 12.09
C GLU A 24 -3.15 13.01 12.82
N ALA A 25 -3.05 13.38 14.10
CA ALA A 25 -1.90 13.03 14.93
C ALA A 25 -1.71 11.53 15.03
N ILE A 26 -2.78 10.74 15.18
CA ILE A 26 -2.72 9.27 15.19
C ILE A 26 -2.23 8.74 13.85
N LEU A 27 -2.83 9.19 12.73
CA LEU A 27 -2.52 8.70 11.39
C LEU A 27 -1.08 8.99 10.95
N LEU A 28 -0.44 10.02 11.49
CA LEU A 28 0.98 10.31 11.25
C LEU A 28 1.93 9.22 11.76
N TYR A 29 1.52 8.43 12.75
CA TYR A 29 2.32 7.32 13.29
C TYR A 29 1.94 5.95 12.70
N VAL A 30 0.92 5.89 11.86
CA VAL A 30 0.45 4.65 11.23
C VAL A 30 1.25 4.38 9.94
N PRO A 31 1.72 3.14 9.70
CA PRO A 31 2.34 2.76 8.44
C PRO A 31 1.46 3.08 7.22
N LEU A 32 2.07 3.49 6.11
CA LEU A 32 1.34 3.84 4.87
C LEU A 32 0.44 2.71 4.36
N ILE A 33 0.86 1.46 4.55
CA ILE A 33 0.09 0.28 4.15
C ILE A 33 -1.24 0.18 4.91
N ASP A 34 -1.25 0.63 6.17
CA ASP A 34 -2.42 0.59 7.05
C ASP A 34 -3.31 1.84 6.89
N LEU A 35 -2.85 2.88 6.19
CA LEU A 35 -3.66 4.06 5.87
C LEU A 35 -4.71 3.78 4.77
N VAL A 36 -4.48 2.77 3.92
CA VAL A 36 -5.43 2.41 2.85
C VAL A 36 -6.81 1.98 3.42
N PRO A 37 -6.90 1.01 4.36
CA PRO A 37 -8.19 0.64 4.95
C PRO A 37 -8.85 1.78 5.72
N VAL A 38 -8.07 2.71 6.29
CA VAL A 38 -8.61 3.88 7.01
C VAL A 38 -9.52 4.74 6.12
N SER A 39 -9.19 4.87 4.84
CA SER A 39 -10.00 5.64 3.88
C SER A 39 -11.42 5.09 3.68
N SER A 40 -11.67 3.84 4.04
CA SER A 40 -12.96 3.17 3.88
C SER A 40 -13.91 3.32 5.08
N VAL A 41 -13.42 3.84 6.22
CA VAL A 41 -14.21 4.00 7.45
C VAL A 41 -15.30 5.06 7.26
N SER A 42 -14.92 6.26 6.80
CA SER A 42 -15.85 7.33 6.50
C SER A 42 -15.21 8.41 5.62
N LYS A 43 -16.03 9.35 5.13
CA LYS A 43 -15.54 10.53 4.39
C LYS A 43 -14.65 11.43 5.25
N SER A 44 -14.94 11.58 6.55
CA SER A 44 -14.12 12.40 7.46
C SER A 44 -12.74 11.76 7.66
N TRP A 45 -12.69 10.45 7.90
CA TRP A 45 -11.42 9.71 8.02
C TRP A 45 -10.59 9.77 6.74
N CYS A 46 -11.21 9.62 5.57
CA CYS A 46 -10.52 9.78 4.28
C CYS A 46 -9.94 11.19 4.09
N SER A 47 -10.69 12.23 4.48
CA SER A 47 -10.21 13.62 4.42
C SER A 47 -9.02 13.86 5.34
N VAL A 48 -9.07 13.38 6.58
CA VAL A 48 -7.99 13.52 7.58
C VAL A 48 -6.76 12.69 7.18
N MET A 49 -6.96 11.49 6.63
CA MET A 49 -5.87 10.70 6.05
C MET A 49 -5.17 11.48 4.93
N ALA A 50 -5.93 12.10 4.03
CA ALA A 50 -5.36 12.87 2.92
C ALA A 50 -4.61 14.14 3.37
N SER A 51 -5.00 14.77 4.49
CA SER A 51 -4.22 15.87 5.09
C SER A 51 -2.94 15.34 5.75
N SER A 52 -3.04 14.24 6.51
CA SER A 52 -1.92 13.59 7.20
C SER A 52 -0.79 13.23 6.23
N LEU A 53 -1.13 12.74 5.02
CA LEU A 53 -0.14 12.40 3.99
C LEU A 53 0.71 13.59 3.54
N ARG A 54 0.18 14.82 3.59
CA ARG A 54 0.93 16.05 3.24
C ARG A 54 1.96 16.40 4.29
N HIS A 55 1.75 15.96 5.52
CA HIS A 55 2.59 16.24 6.68
C HIS A 55 3.65 15.15 6.94
N LEU A 56 3.62 14.03 6.21
CA LEU A 56 4.68 13.00 6.25
C LEU A 56 5.99 13.57 5.69
N LYS A 57 6.85 14.07 6.60
CA LYS A 57 8.02 14.91 6.31
C LYS A 57 9.17 14.29 5.51
N LYS A 58 9.06 13.03 5.03
CA LYS A 58 9.99 12.41 4.07
C LYS A 58 9.52 10.99 3.81
N LEU A 59 8.75 10.81 2.74
CA LEU A 59 8.56 9.47 2.18
C LEU A 59 9.91 9.01 1.64
N LYS A 60 10.59 8.15 2.38
CA LYS A 60 11.76 7.44 1.84
C LYS A 60 11.27 6.56 0.70
N PRO A 61 11.98 6.51 -0.44
CA PRO A 61 11.55 5.67 -1.56
C PRO A 61 11.48 4.22 -1.12
N TRP A 62 10.40 3.54 -1.51
CA TRP A 62 10.27 2.10 -1.30
C TRP A 62 11.27 1.35 -2.18
N LEU A 63 11.88 0.30 -1.62
CA LEU A 63 12.75 -0.59 -2.40
C LEU A 63 11.91 -1.78 -2.87
N VAL A 64 11.72 -1.91 -4.18
CA VAL A 64 10.99 -3.03 -4.78
C VAL A 64 11.97 -4.02 -5.39
N ILE A 65 11.96 -5.26 -4.90
CA ILE A 65 12.77 -6.36 -5.43
C ILE A 65 11.85 -7.33 -6.17
N HIS A 66 12.16 -7.54 -7.45
CA HIS A 66 11.54 -8.56 -8.27
C HIS A 66 12.48 -9.76 -8.42
N LYS A 67 12.02 -10.95 -8.06
CA LYS A 67 12.73 -12.21 -8.24
C LYS A 67 11.99 -13.06 -9.26
N GLN A 68 12.67 -13.54 -10.28
CA GLN A 68 12.11 -14.43 -11.29
C GLN A 68 13.04 -15.64 -11.46
N ALA A 69 12.47 -16.84 -11.36
CA ALA A 69 13.18 -18.06 -11.68
C ALA A 69 13.45 -18.14 -13.20
N ASN A 70 14.67 -18.52 -13.59
CA ASN A 70 15.03 -18.68 -15.01
C ASN A 70 14.60 -20.04 -15.61
N ARG A 71 14.01 -20.92 -14.80
CA ARG A 71 13.56 -22.26 -15.19
C ARG A 71 12.07 -22.39 -14.95
N SER A 72 11.41 -23.17 -15.80
CA SER A 72 10.01 -23.57 -15.63
C SER A 72 9.77 -24.06 -14.19
N PRO A 73 8.72 -23.59 -13.48
CA PRO A 73 7.55 -22.85 -13.99
C PRO A 73 7.69 -21.32 -14.05
N TYR A 74 8.92 -20.77 -14.04
CA TYR A 74 9.20 -19.32 -14.07
C TYR A 74 8.51 -18.57 -12.93
N ALA A 75 8.55 -19.16 -11.73
CA ALA A 75 7.97 -18.54 -10.54
C ALA A 75 8.55 -17.14 -10.33
N ALA A 76 7.67 -16.18 -10.13
CA ALA A 76 8.01 -14.79 -9.89
C ALA A 76 7.45 -14.34 -8.54
N ALA A 77 8.24 -13.55 -7.82
CA ALA A 77 7.82 -12.96 -6.56
C ALA A 77 8.35 -11.53 -6.47
N THR A 78 7.47 -10.61 -6.09
CA THR A 78 7.82 -9.22 -5.85
C THR A 78 7.66 -8.90 -4.38
N HIS A 79 8.66 -8.25 -3.81
CA HIS A 79 8.65 -7.76 -2.44
C HIS A 79 8.94 -6.26 -2.45
N ALA A 80 8.23 -5.49 -1.63
CA ALA A 80 8.52 -4.09 -1.38
C ALA A 80 8.96 -3.92 0.06
N TYR A 81 10.07 -3.22 0.27
CA TYR A 81 10.51 -2.79 1.58
C TYR A 81 10.01 -1.36 1.81
N ASP A 82 9.24 -1.20 2.89
CA ASP A 82 8.78 0.10 3.36
C ASP A 82 9.75 0.64 4.42
N PRO A 83 10.53 1.70 4.11
CA PRO A 83 11.48 2.26 5.07
C PRO A 83 10.82 3.01 6.22
N CYS A 84 9.53 3.34 6.13
CA CYS A 84 8.78 3.99 7.20
C CYS A 84 8.39 2.99 8.29
N SER A 85 8.00 1.77 7.92
CA SER A 85 7.65 0.70 8.87
C SER A 85 8.77 -0.30 9.13
N ASN A 86 9.88 -0.27 8.38
CA ASN A 86 10.97 -1.26 8.44
C ASN A 86 10.47 -2.69 8.17
N GLN A 87 9.52 -2.84 7.25
CA GLN A 87 8.89 -4.13 6.93
C GLN A 87 9.01 -4.49 5.44
N TRP A 88 9.10 -5.79 5.17
CA TRP A 88 9.00 -6.36 3.83
C TRP A 88 7.57 -6.83 3.56
N ILE A 89 6.97 -6.30 2.50
CA ILE A 89 5.61 -6.61 2.06
C ILE A 89 5.69 -7.44 0.78
N LYS A 90 5.04 -8.60 0.77
CA LYS A 90 4.90 -9.41 -0.45
C LYS A 90 3.83 -8.77 -1.32
N ILE A 91 4.22 -8.27 -2.50
CA ILE A 91 3.27 -7.78 -3.48
C ILE A 91 2.72 -9.01 -4.22
N SER A 92 1.44 -9.30 -4.01
CA SER A 92 0.73 -10.31 -4.77
C SER A 92 0.72 -9.91 -6.25
N GLN A 93 1.60 -10.51 -7.05
CA GLN A 93 1.55 -10.35 -8.48
C GLN A 93 0.31 -11.07 -9.00
N LEU A 94 -0.51 -10.36 -9.78
CA LEU A 94 -1.38 -11.01 -10.76
C LEU A 94 -0.47 -11.88 -11.62
N SER A 95 -0.93 -13.09 -11.96
CA SER A 95 -0.17 -14.09 -12.72
C SER A 95 0.13 -13.60 -14.14
N ILE A 96 1.10 -12.70 -14.27
CA ILE A 96 1.58 -12.28 -15.58
C ILE A 96 2.44 -13.44 -16.08
N LYS A 97 1.93 -14.15 -17.09
CA LYS A 97 2.68 -15.15 -17.86
C LYS A 97 3.77 -14.43 -18.63
N PHE A 98 4.88 -14.12 -17.98
CA PHE A 98 6.02 -13.46 -18.60
C PHE A 98 6.80 -14.45 -19.45
N ILE A 99 7.10 -14.06 -20.69
CA ILE A 99 7.98 -14.78 -21.59
C ILE A 99 9.31 -14.01 -21.56
N SER A 100 10.35 -14.66 -21.02
CA SER A 100 11.78 -14.31 -21.10
C SER A 100 12.17 -12.83 -21.16
N ALA A 101 12.88 -12.32 -20.14
CA ALA A 101 13.62 -11.07 -20.26
C ALA A 101 14.68 -11.21 -21.37
N LEU A 102 14.61 -10.35 -22.39
CA LEU A 102 15.60 -10.28 -23.47
C LEU A 102 16.44 -9.02 -23.26
N LYS A 103 17.77 -9.21 -23.18
CA LYS A 103 18.74 -8.11 -23.14
C LYS A 103 19.00 -7.68 -24.59
N SER A 104 18.91 -6.38 -24.87
CA SER A 104 19.41 -5.87 -26.15
C SER A 104 20.93 -6.06 -26.23
N SER A 105 21.42 -6.63 -27.32
CA SER A 105 22.87 -6.83 -27.53
C SER A 105 23.64 -5.52 -27.67
N GLN A 106 22.95 -4.42 -27.98
CA GLN A 106 23.58 -3.14 -28.34
C GLN A 106 23.36 -2.04 -27.30
N PHE A 107 22.43 -2.21 -26.37
CA PHE A 107 22.10 -1.20 -25.37
C PHE A 107 21.84 -1.87 -24.02
N ASN A 108 22.15 -1.18 -22.93
CA ASN A 108 21.81 -1.57 -21.56
C ASN A 108 20.30 -1.46 -21.28
N VAL A 109 19.48 -1.83 -22.26
CA VAL A 109 18.03 -1.82 -22.19
C VAL A 109 17.58 -3.27 -22.08
N LEU A 110 16.93 -3.57 -20.96
CA LEU A 110 16.20 -4.80 -20.76
C LEU A 110 14.79 -4.57 -21.27
N TYR A 111 14.30 -5.47 -22.13
CA TYR A 111 12.91 -5.45 -22.56
C TYR A 111 12.24 -6.78 -22.27
N MET A 112 10.96 -6.69 -21.99
CA MET A 112 10.13 -7.82 -21.64
C MET A 112 8.81 -7.71 -22.38
N PHE A 113 8.37 -8.84 -22.94
CA PHE A 113 7.12 -8.92 -23.66
C PHE A 113 6.25 -10.04 -23.10
N SER A 114 4.95 -9.82 -23.09
CA SER A 114 3.93 -10.85 -22.99
C SER A 114 3.01 -10.73 -24.20
N SER A 115 2.02 -11.62 -24.31
CA SER A 115 0.99 -11.53 -25.35
C SER A 115 0.14 -10.24 -25.27
N SER A 116 0.22 -9.47 -24.17
CA SER A 116 -0.60 -8.26 -23.96
C SER A 116 0.17 -7.04 -23.45
N LYS A 117 1.46 -7.16 -23.12
CA LYS A 117 2.23 -6.08 -22.50
C LYS A 117 3.67 -6.05 -22.99
N PHE A 118 4.12 -4.86 -23.33
CA PHE A 118 5.53 -4.54 -23.56
C PHE A 118 6.05 -3.67 -22.43
N SER A 119 7.25 -3.93 -21.92
CA SER A 119 7.88 -3.14 -20.87
C SER A 119 9.38 -3.08 -21.10
N PHE A 120 9.99 -1.93 -20.84
CA PHE A 120 11.43 -1.73 -20.99
C PHE A 120 11.99 -1.05 -19.74
N SER A 121 13.24 -1.36 -19.41
CA SER A 121 14.01 -0.69 -18.36
C SER A 121 15.46 -0.51 -18.79
N TYR A 122 16.14 0.45 -18.17
CA TYR A 122 17.55 0.71 -18.40
C TYR A 122 18.36 0.18 -17.21
N ASP A 123 19.38 -0.63 -17.47
CA ASP A 123 20.30 -1.17 -16.45
C ASP A 123 21.61 -0.36 -16.44
N PRO A 124 21.82 0.56 -15.49
CA PRO A 124 23.04 1.35 -15.43
C PRO A 124 24.26 0.54 -14.96
N LEU A 125 24.10 -0.69 -14.45
CA LEU A 125 25.16 -1.43 -13.76
C LEU A 125 25.94 -2.42 -14.64
N ASN A 126 25.68 -2.48 -15.95
CA ASN A 126 26.42 -3.26 -16.94
C ASN A 126 26.85 -4.66 -16.42
N SER A 127 25.89 -5.54 -16.17
CA SER A 127 26.18 -6.94 -15.82
C SER A 127 26.94 -7.61 -16.98
N SER A 128 28.23 -7.82 -16.74
CA SER A 128 29.15 -8.67 -17.51
C SER A 128 29.09 -10.09 -16.96
#